data_AF-A0A254USK5-F1
#
_entry.id   AF-A0A254USK5-F1
#
_cell.length_a   1.000
_cell.length_b   1.000
_cell.length_c   1.000
_cell.angle_alpha   90.00
_cell.angle_beta   90.00
_cell.angle_gamma   90.00
#
_symmetry.space_group_name_H-M   'P 1'
#
loop_
_entity.id
_entity.type
_entity.pdbx_description
1 polymer ?
#
loop_
_entity_poly.entity_id
_entity_poly.type
_entity_poly.pdbx_seq_one_letter_code
_entity_poly.pdbx_strand_id
1 'polypeptide(L)'
;MDAALWGLNGVFVSAQALIYTALLVWPPGIDLRSTIDRFELWQGSGILAMQVFFAVPLMSALIWQTRAHRQTMFLVSLSFLATGLLGAAAWLEMGMISGAVRDGINEPDLLRGVALLRWGEFATALAAAITLRLAWVARSL
;
A
#
# COMPACT_ATOMS: atom_id res chain seq x y z
N MET A 1 0.11 25.68 -6.61
CA MET A 1 1.04 24.63 -6.11
C MET A 1 0.27 23.52 -5.40
N ASP A 2 -0.67 23.85 -4.51
CA ASP A 2 -1.47 22.84 -3.79
C ASP A 2 -2.22 21.85 -4.69
N ALA A 3 -2.89 22.30 -5.75
CA ALA A 3 -3.69 21.41 -6.61
C ALA A 3 -2.83 20.31 -7.27
N ALA A 4 -1.59 20.64 -7.65
CA ALA A 4 -0.64 19.67 -8.21
C ALA A 4 -0.18 18.65 -7.16
N LEU A 5 0.10 19.10 -5.92
CA LEU A 5 0.51 18.22 -4.83
C LEU A 5 -0.60 17.21 -4.48
N TRP A 6 -1.85 17.68 -4.40
CA TRP A 6 -3.01 16.81 -4.18
C TRP A 6 -3.26 15.86 -5.34
N GLY A 7 -3.15 16.34 -6.58
CA GLY A 7 -3.27 15.50 -7.78
C GLY A 7 -2.24 14.37 -7.80
N LEU A 8 -0.97 14.70 -7.52
CA LEU A 8 0.12 13.72 -7.44
C LEU A 8 -0.14 12.69 -6.34
N ASN A 9 -0.47 13.12 -5.11
CA ASN A 9 -0.83 12.19 -4.03
C ASN A 9 -2.01 11.29 -4.41
N GLY A 10 -3.04 11.84 -5.04
CA GLY A 10 -4.20 11.10 -5.53
C GLY A 10 -3.80 10.01 -6.53
N VAL A 11 -2.93 10.33 -7.48
CA VAL A 11 -2.40 9.37 -8.47
C VAL A 11 -1.62 8.26 -7.77
N PHE A 12 -0.69 8.59 -6.87
CA PHE A 12 0.14 7.59 -6.19
C PHE A 12 -0.68 6.63 -5.32
N VAL A 13 -1.61 7.16 -4.51
CA VAL A 13 -2.44 6.31 -3.65
C VAL A 13 -3.43 5.48 -4.47
N SER A 14 -4.01 6.04 -5.54
CA SER A 14 -4.91 5.28 -6.42
C SER A 14 -4.17 4.20 -7.19
N ALA A 15 -2.94 4.47 -7.63
CA ALA A 15 -2.08 3.47 -8.27
C ALA A 15 -1.77 2.32 -7.32
N GLN A 16 -1.46 2.60 -6.04
CA GLN A 16 -1.27 1.57 -5.02
C GLN A 16 -2.53 0.72 -4.85
N ALA A 17 -3.70 1.36 -4.69
CA ALA A 17 -4.97 0.64 -4.59
C ALA A 17 -5.22 -0.25 -5.82
N LEU A 18 -4.99 0.26 -7.03
CA LEU A 18 -5.09 -0.51 -8.27
C LEU A 18 -4.17 -1.72 -8.30
N ILE A 19 -2.93 -1.57 -7.83
CA ILE A 19 -1.95 -2.66 -7.89
C ILE A 19 -2.26 -3.73 -6.83
N TYR A 20 -2.61 -3.33 -5.61
CA TYR A 20 -3.07 -4.29 -4.60
C TYR A 20 -4.40 -4.96 -4.99
N THR A 21 -5.27 -4.26 -5.72
CA THR A 21 -6.48 -4.87 -6.34
C THR A 21 -6.09 -5.90 -7.40
N ALA A 22 -5.14 -5.56 -8.28
CA ALA A 22 -4.66 -6.46 -9.32
C ALA A 22 -4.05 -7.72 -8.71
N LEU A 23 -3.27 -7.61 -7.63
CA LEU A 23 -2.72 -8.74 -6.88
C LEU A 23 -3.80 -9.61 -6.23
N LEU A 24 -4.92 -9.02 -5.81
CA LEU A 24 -6.03 -9.71 -5.18
C LEU A 24 -6.91 -10.47 -6.18
N VAL A 25 -7.11 -9.91 -7.38
CA VAL A 25 -7.89 -10.53 -8.47
C VAL A 25 -7.05 -11.54 -9.25
N TRP A 26 -5.72 -11.43 -9.21
CA TRP A 26 -4.84 -12.39 -9.84
C TRP A 26 -5.06 -13.77 -9.21
N PRO A 27 -5.40 -14.81 -10.00
CA PRO A 27 -5.92 -16.07 -9.47
C PRO A 27 -4.95 -16.66 -8.44
N PRO A 28 -5.43 -17.16 -7.29
CA PRO A 28 -4.56 -17.68 -6.23
C PRO A 28 -3.59 -18.70 -6.83
N GLY A 29 -2.29 -18.50 -6.60
CA GLY A 29 -1.27 -19.46 -6.98
C GLY A 29 -1.60 -20.78 -6.27
N ILE A 30 -1.86 -21.83 -7.04
CA ILE A 30 -2.19 -23.15 -6.48
C ILE A 30 -0.93 -23.78 -5.86
N ASP A 31 0.25 -23.26 -6.19
CA ASP A 31 1.56 -23.68 -5.71
C ASP A 31 2.40 -22.52 -5.14
N LEU A 32 3.33 -22.86 -4.23
CA LEU A 32 4.24 -21.91 -3.60
C LEU A 32 5.16 -21.23 -4.62
N ARG A 33 5.58 -21.96 -5.66
CA ARG A 33 6.51 -21.45 -6.67
C ARG A 33 5.91 -20.31 -7.49
N SER A 34 4.67 -20.44 -7.96
CA SER A 34 4.02 -19.32 -8.66
C SER A 34 3.78 -18.12 -7.75
N THR A 35 3.61 -18.33 -6.43
CA THR A 35 3.51 -17.24 -5.45
C THR A 35 4.84 -16.50 -5.30
N ILE A 36 5.96 -17.21 -5.27
CA ILE A 36 7.31 -16.64 -5.23
C ILE A 36 7.62 -15.85 -6.52
N ASP A 37 7.40 -16.43 -7.71
CA ASP A 37 7.68 -15.76 -8.98
C ASP A 37 6.88 -14.44 -9.12
N ARG A 38 5.64 -14.43 -8.64
CA ARG A 38 4.80 -13.22 -8.60
C ARG A 38 5.31 -12.18 -7.63
N PHE A 39 5.80 -12.63 -6.48
CA PHE A 39 6.39 -11.75 -5.48
C PHE A 39 7.66 -11.06 -6.03
N GLU A 40 8.50 -11.80 -6.74
CA GLU A 40 9.68 -11.26 -7.41
C GLU A 40 9.30 -10.25 -8.50
N LEU A 41 8.27 -10.53 -9.31
CA LEU A 41 7.73 -9.58 -10.28
C LEU A 41 7.20 -8.30 -9.61
N TRP A 42 6.49 -8.45 -8.49
CA TRP A 42 5.99 -7.33 -7.71
C TRP A 42 7.14 -6.50 -7.10
N GLN A 43 8.15 -7.13 -6.51
CA GLN A 43 9.36 -6.45 -6.06
C GLN A 43 10.04 -5.70 -7.21
N GLY A 44 10.19 -6.36 -8.37
CA GLY A 44 10.79 -5.81 -9.58
C GLY A 44 10.03 -4.62 -10.16
N SER A 45 8.73 -4.46 -9.85
CA SER A 45 7.93 -3.31 -10.27
C SER A 45 8.36 -1.99 -9.62
N GLY A 46 9.17 -2.04 -8.54
CA GLY A 46 9.64 -0.84 -7.84
C GLY A 46 8.55 -0.12 -7.03
N ILE A 47 7.42 -0.76 -6.76
CA ILE A 47 6.29 -0.15 -6.04
C ILE A 47 6.69 0.35 -4.65
N LEU A 48 7.53 -0.42 -3.96
CA LEU A 48 7.95 -0.11 -2.60
C LEU A 48 8.89 1.10 -2.62
N ALA A 49 9.74 1.19 -3.65
CA ALA A 49 10.52 2.39 -3.92
C ALA A 49 9.60 3.58 -4.25
N MET A 50 8.53 3.39 -5.03
CA MET A 50 7.55 4.45 -5.28
C MET A 50 6.87 4.94 -4.00
N GLN A 51 6.49 4.04 -3.09
CA GLN A 51 5.92 4.36 -1.78
C GLN A 51 6.88 5.20 -0.93
N VAL A 52 8.13 4.76 -0.79
CA VAL A 52 9.11 5.38 0.10
C VAL A 52 9.62 6.71 -0.47
N PHE A 53 9.96 6.75 -1.76
CA PHE A 53 10.62 7.92 -2.36
C PHE A 53 9.65 8.98 -2.90
N PHE A 54 8.39 8.62 -3.18
CA PHE A 54 7.40 9.59 -3.71
C PHE A 54 6.22 9.77 -2.77
N ALA A 55 5.50 8.71 -2.40
CA ALA A 55 4.27 8.85 -1.61
C ALA A 55 4.54 9.46 -0.23
N VAL A 56 5.57 8.99 0.49
CA VAL A 56 5.94 9.50 1.83
C VAL A 56 6.30 10.99 1.81
N PRO A 57 7.22 11.49 0.96
CA PRO A 57 7.50 12.92 0.87
C PRO A 57 6.29 13.77 0.45
N LEU A 58 5.51 13.29 -0.53
CA LEU A 58 4.34 14.02 -1.04
C LEU A 58 3.23 14.13 0.01
N MET A 59 3.00 13.09 0.80
CA MET A 59 2.03 13.11 1.90
C MET A 59 2.53 13.95 3.06
N SER A 60 3.82 13.88 3.39
CA SER A 60 4.42 14.73 4.43
C SER A 60 4.28 16.21 4.10
N ALA A 61 4.49 16.57 2.82
CA ALA A 61 4.26 17.92 2.32
C ALA A 61 2.78 18.34 2.44
N LEU A 62 1.83 17.44 2.15
CA LEU A 62 0.41 17.70 2.33
C LEU A 62 0.02 17.93 3.80
N ILE A 63 0.55 17.12 4.71
CA ILE A 63 0.32 17.29 6.16
C ILE A 63 0.81 18.66 6.59
N TRP A 64 2.01 19.05 6.16
CA TRP A 64 2.57 20.36 6.49
C TRP A 64 1.71 21.52 5.96
N GLN A 65 1.24 21.44 4.71
CA GLN A 65 0.39 22.47 4.11
C GLN A 65 -0.99 22.56 4.79
N THR A 66 -1.53 21.44 5.26
CA THR A 66 -2.87 21.37 5.83
C THR A 66 -2.91 21.56 7.35
N ARG A 67 -1.79 21.90 7.99
CA ARG A 67 -1.67 22.07 9.45
C ARG A 67 -2.68 23.01 10.10
N ALA A 68 -3.21 23.98 9.36
CA ALA A 68 -4.22 24.91 9.85
C ALA A 68 -5.63 24.30 9.91
N HIS A 69 -5.90 23.25 9.11
CA HIS A 69 -7.20 22.59 9.01
C HIS A 69 -7.15 21.22 9.68
N ARG A 70 -7.53 21.17 10.97
CA ARG A 70 -7.42 19.95 11.80
C ARG A 70 -8.07 18.71 11.17
N GLN A 71 -9.23 18.85 10.54
CA GLN A 71 -9.94 17.73 9.90
C GLN A 71 -9.18 17.19 8.69
N THR A 72 -8.76 18.06 7.77
CA THR A 72 -7.95 17.68 6.61
C THR A 72 -6.63 17.07 7.04
N MET A 73 -5.94 17.67 8.02
CA MET A 73 -4.68 17.16 8.56
C MET A 73 -4.85 15.76 9.13
N PHE A 74 -5.91 15.49 9.89
CA PHE A 74 -6.21 14.18 10.44
C PHE A 74 -6.41 13.13 9.34
N LEU A 75 -7.21 13.46 8.32
CA LEU A 75 -7.50 12.54 7.21
C LEU A 75 -6.25 12.25 6.35
N VAL A 76 -5.42 13.26 6.07
CA VAL A 76 -4.14 13.05 5.36
C VAL A 76 -3.19 12.22 6.22
N SER A 77 -3.12 12.46 7.54
CA SER A 77 -2.30 11.67 8.46
C SER A 77 -2.74 10.21 8.53
N LEU A 78 -4.04 9.95 8.47
CA LEU A 78 -4.59 8.59 8.42
C LEU A 78 -4.23 7.88 7.11
N SER A 79 -4.31 8.59 5.97
CA SER A 79 -3.87 8.07 4.67
C SER A 79 -2.36 7.79 4.65
N PHE A 80 -1.56 8.65 5.28
CA PHE A 80 -0.13 8.45 5.48
C PHE A 80 0.18 7.21 6.32
N LEU A 81 -0.51 7.04 7.45
CA LEU A 81 -0.36 5.86 8.30
C LEU A 81 -0.69 4.58 7.54
N ALA A 82 -1.81 4.56 6.81
CA ALA A 82 -2.21 3.42 5.97
C ALA A 82 -1.15 3.11 4.91
N THR A 83 -0.60 4.13 4.24
CA THR A 83 0.50 3.95 3.27
C THR A 83 1.76 3.38 3.91
N GLY A 84 2.10 3.83 5.13
CA GLY A 84 3.21 3.27 5.91
C GLY A 84 2.98 1.81 6.30
N LEU A 85 1.76 1.45 6.71
CA LEU A 85 1.38 0.08 7.03
C LEU A 85 1.48 -0.84 5.81
N LEU A 86 1.17 -0.36 4.60
CA LEU A 86 1.39 -1.12 3.36
C LEU A 86 2.87 -1.44 3.15
N GLY A 87 3.76 -0.48 3.40
CA GLY A 87 5.20 -0.70 3.32
C GLY A 87 5.69 -1.74 4.33
N ALA A 88 5.15 -1.71 5.56
CA ALA A 88 5.45 -2.71 6.58
C ALA A 88 4.90 -4.10 6.25
N ALA A 89 3.67 -4.18 5.70
CA ALA A 89 3.06 -5.42 5.25
C ALA A 89 3.89 -6.09 4.14
N ALA A 90 4.33 -5.30 3.16
CA ALA A 90 5.23 -5.78 2.12
C ALA A 90 6.57 -6.30 2.67
N TRP A 91 7.12 -5.66 3.71
CA TRP A 91 8.33 -6.15 4.37
C TRP A 91 8.10 -7.47 5.10
N LEU A 92 6.96 -7.61 5.79
CA LEU A 92 6.57 -8.88 6.42
C LEU A 92 6.40 -9.98 5.38
N GLU A 93 5.80 -9.66 4.23
CA GLU A 93 5.66 -10.60 3.13
C GLU A 93 7.00 -11.09 2.60
N MET A 94 7.98 -10.19 2.42
CA MET A 94 9.37 -10.56 2.08
C MET A 94 9.95 -11.54 3.11
N GLY A 95 9.73 -11.27 4.40
CA GLY A 95 10.21 -12.13 5.48
C GLY A 95 9.58 -13.52 5.45
N MET A 96 8.27 -13.60 5.26
CA MET A 96 7.53 -14.86 5.19
C MET A 96 7.98 -15.71 4.00
N ILE A 97 8.13 -15.11 2.82
CA ILE A 97 8.53 -15.82 1.60
C ILE A 97 9.99 -16.28 1.67
N SER A 98 10.91 -15.40 2.09
CA SER A 98 12.33 -15.75 2.23
C SER A 98 12.58 -16.82 3.31
N GLY A 99 11.81 -16.81 4.40
CA GLY A 99 11.84 -17.86 5.43
C GLY A 99 11.32 -19.19 4.92
N ALA A 100 10.23 -19.19 4.14
CA ALA A 100 9.67 -20.41 3.55
C ALA A 100 10.64 -21.13 2.59
N VAL A 101 11.43 -20.37 1.82
CA VAL A 101 12.46 -20.92 0.93
C VAL A 101 13.61 -21.59 1.72
N ARG A 102 13.87 -21.16 2.96
CA ARG A 102 14.97 -21.68 3.79
C ARG A 102 14.55 -22.86 4.67
N ASP A 103 13.36 -22.82 5.26
CA ASP A 103 13.03 -23.67 6.41
C ASP A 103 12.05 -24.83 6.10
N GLY A 104 11.63 -25.01 4.84
CA GLY A 104 10.75 -26.13 4.46
C GLY A 104 9.41 -26.12 5.19
N ILE A 105 8.82 -24.93 5.33
CA ILE A 105 7.55 -24.69 6.04
C ILE A 105 6.38 -25.37 5.31
N ASN A 106 5.34 -25.79 6.06
CA ASN A 106 4.07 -26.24 5.48
C ASN A 106 3.50 -25.23 4.47
N GLU A 107 3.59 -25.58 3.18
CA GLU A 107 3.12 -24.75 2.06
C GLU A 107 1.67 -24.25 2.20
N PRO A 108 0.70 -25.06 2.68
CA PRO A 108 -0.70 -24.63 2.75
C PRO A 108 -0.94 -23.50 3.76
N ASP A 109 -0.25 -23.53 4.91
CA ASP A 109 -0.43 -22.53 5.97
C ASP A 109 0.24 -21.20 5.59
N LEU A 110 1.39 -21.27 4.91
CA LEU A 110 2.04 -20.11 4.35
C LEU A 110 1.18 -19.44 3.28
N LEU A 111 0.60 -20.21 2.36
CA LEU A 111 -0.29 -19.69 1.30
C LEU A 111 -1.53 -19.01 1.90
N ARG A 112 -2.10 -19.54 2.98
CA ARG A 112 -3.21 -18.91 3.71
C ARG A 112 -2.77 -17.60 4.39
N GLY A 113 -1.60 -17.59 5.01
CA GLY A 113 -1.04 -16.39 5.65
C GLY A 113 -0.79 -15.27 4.63
N VAL A 114 -0.18 -15.59 3.50
CA VAL A 114 0.05 -14.65 2.39
C VAL A 114 -1.28 -14.14 1.82
N ALA A 115 -2.26 -15.03 1.60
CA ALA A 115 -3.58 -14.63 1.13
C ALA A 115 -4.27 -13.64 2.08
N LEU A 116 -4.26 -13.92 3.39
CA LEU A 116 -4.81 -13.00 4.41
C LEU A 116 -4.09 -11.65 4.41
N LEU A 117 -2.76 -11.66 4.27
CA LEU A 117 -1.98 -10.43 4.18
C LEU A 117 -2.38 -9.60 2.96
N ARG A 118 -2.58 -10.23 1.78
CA ARG A 118 -3.04 -9.54 0.56
C ARG A 118 -4.41 -8.88 0.71
N TRP A 119 -5.36 -9.56 1.34
CA TRP A 119 -6.66 -8.96 1.66
C TRP A 119 -6.51 -7.74 2.57
N GLY A 120 -5.64 -7.84 3.58
CA GLY A 120 -5.31 -6.72 4.47
C GLY A 120 -4.65 -5.54 3.73
N GLU A 121 -3.69 -5.81 2.84
CA GLU A 121 -3.05 -4.79 2.02
C GLU A 121 -4.05 -4.08 1.11
N PHE A 122 -4.91 -4.82 0.42
CA PHE A 122 -5.96 -4.24 -0.41
C PHE A 122 -6.90 -3.35 0.40
N ALA A 123 -7.43 -3.83 1.53
CA ALA A 123 -8.31 -3.05 2.38
C ALA A 123 -7.64 -1.77 2.89
N THR A 124 -6.35 -1.87 3.25
CA THR A 124 -5.55 -0.73 3.72
C THR A 124 -5.30 0.29 2.61
N ALA A 125 -4.99 -0.16 1.40
CA ALA A 125 -4.80 0.71 0.24
C ALA A 125 -6.10 1.42 -0.17
N LEU A 126 -7.23 0.72 -0.13
CA LEU A 126 -8.54 1.30 -0.38
C LEU A 126 -8.90 2.35 0.69
N ALA A 127 -8.67 2.05 1.97
CA ALA A 127 -8.87 2.98 3.06
C ALA A 127 -7.99 4.24 2.90
N ALA A 128 -6.73 4.09 2.49
CA ALA A 128 -5.83 5.20 2.20
C ALA A 128 -6.37 6.10 1.07
N ALA A 129 -6.90 5.51 0.00
CA ALA A 129 -7.49 6.23 -1.13
C ALA A 129 -8.76 6.99 -0.73
N ILE A 130 -9.66 6.34 0.00
CA ILE A 130 -10.91 6.95 0.49
C ILE A 130 -10.61 8.10 1.45
N THR A 131 -9.72 7.91 2.42
CA THR A 131 -9.37 8.94 3.40
C THR A 131 -8.71 10.15 2.74
N LEU A 132 -7.81 9.95 1.77
CA LEU A 132 -7.23 11.04 1.00
C LEU A 132 -8.30 11.79 0.19
N ARG A 133 -9.24 11.06 -0.42
CA ARG A 133 -10.36 11.66 -1.17
C ARG A 133 -11.28 12.48 -0.26
N LEU A 134 -11.59 11.98 0.93
CA LEU A 134 -12.36 12.71 1.94
C LEU A 134 -11.61 13.96 2.41
N ALA A 135 -10.28 13.88 2.58
CA ALA A 135 -9.46 15.02 2.96
C ALA A 135 -9.52 16.15 1.91
N TRP A 136 -9.51 15.78 0.63
CA TRP A 136 -9.69 16.73 -0.47
C TRP A 136 -11.04 17.44 -0.43
N VAL A 137 -12.14 16.70 -0.20
CA VAL A 137 -13.49 17.28 -0.09
C VAL A 137 -13.59 18.17 1.15
N ALA A 138 -13.09 17.72 2.30
CA ALA A 138 -13.13 18.47 3.55
C ALA A 138 -12.35 19.79 3.48
N ARG A 139 -11.35 19.89 2.62
CA ARG A 139 -10.62 21.15 2.37
C ARG A 139 -11.50 22.23 1.72
N SER A 140 -12.49 21.82 0.93
CA SER A 140 -13.37 22.74 0.18
C SER A 140 -14.58 23.24 0.99
N LEU A 141 -14.74 22.74 2.22
CA LEU A 141 -15.76 23.12 3.19
C LEU A 141 -15.18 24.10 4.22
#